data_AF-A0A1H0HWC1-F1
#
_entry.id   AF-A0A1H0HWC1-F1
#
_cell.length_a   1.000
_cell.length_b   1.000
_cell.length_c   1.000
_cell.angle_alpha   90.00
_cell.angle_beta   90.00
_cell.angle_gamma   90.00
#
_symmetry.space_group_name_H-M   'P 1'
#
loop_
_entity.id
_entity.type
_entity.pdbx_description
1 polymer ?
#
loop_
_entity_poly.entity_id
_entity_poly.type
_entity_poly.pdbx_seq_one_letter_code
_entity_poly.pdbx_strand_id
1 'polypeptide(L)'
;MTDGQPHAAGRPAPDDLSELEGLLGRDMLREQFDKLLGQLQAFLAQAPDLPPGDLAQEAHNLAGAAEVLGLRAIGGQLRRCQQAADEGDTARARAATEALHPMQQAFAAFATGY
;
A
#
# COMPACT_ATOMS: atom_id res chain seq x y z
N MET A 1 17.35 -18.62 8.88
CA MET A 1 16.05 -19.04 8.31
C MET A 1 15.00 -18.27 9.07
N THR A 2 14.71 -17.04 8.64
CA THR A 2 13.65 -16.23 9.24
C THR A 2 12.37 -16.48 8.46
N ASP A 3 11.34 -16.80 9.23
CA ASP A 3 10.05 -17.37 8.88
C ASP A 3 9.36 -16.54 7.79
N GLY A 4 9.24 -17.13 6.60
CA GLY A 4 8.47 -16.59 5.49
C GLY A 4 6.98 -16.77 5.72
N GLN A 5 6.44 -16.18 6.79
CA GLN A 5 4.99 -16.07 6.91
C GLN A 5 4.49 -15.10 5.83
N PRO A 6 3.50 -15.49 5.02
CA PRO A 6 2.77 -14.52 4.22
C PRO A 6 1.98 -13.65 5.21
N HIS A 7 2.54 -12.51 5.60
CA HIS A 7 1.76 -11.49 6.29
C HIS A 7 0.50 -11.24 5.44
N ALA A 8 -0.67 -11.22 6.09
CA ALA A 8 -1.92 -10.94 5.40
C ALA A 8 -1.72 -9.67 4.56
N ALA A 9 -2.08 -9.72 3.28
CA ALA A 9 -1.58 -8.81 2.25
C ALA A 9 -1.89 -7.30 2.44
N GLY A 10 -2.52 -6.91 3.55
CA GLY A 10 -2.74 -5.52 3.97
C GLY A 10 -2.39 -5.23 5.43
N ARG A 11 -1.48 -5.98 6.06
CA ARG A 11 -1.05 -5.73 7.45
C ARG A 11 0.45 -5.50 7.54
N PRO A 12 0.92 -4.60 8.44
CA PRO A 12 2.33 -4.50 8.75
C PRO A 12 2.83 -5.79 9.41
N ALA A 13 4.10 -6.10 9.23
CA ALA A 13 4.74 -7.17 9.99
C ALA A 13 4.73 -6.81 11.50
N PRO A 14 4.54 -7.78 12.41
CA PRO A 14 4.48 -7.50 13.85
C PRO A 14 5.72 -6.78 14.39
N ASP A 15 6.91 -7.15 13.89
CA ASP A 15 8.17 -6.52 14.29
C ASP A 15 8.26 -5.07 13.79
N ASP A 16 7.92 -4.82 12.52
CA ASP A 16 7.86 -3.47 11.94
C ASP A 16 6.85 -2.59 12.71
N LEU A 17 5.68 -3.16 13.07
CA LEU A 17 4.65 -2.45 13.84
C LEU A 17 5.15 -2.06 15.24
N SER A 18 5.78 -2.99 15.96
CA SER A 18 6.32 -2.71 17.29
C SER A 18 7.44 -1.67 17.25
N GLU A 19 8.28 -1.67 16.22
CA GLU A 19 9.32 -0.67 16.04
C GLU A 19 8.72 0.71 15.75
N LEU A 20 7.76 0.78 14.82
CA LEU A 20 7.06 2.02 14.48
C LEU A 20 6.29 2.60 15.68
N GLU A 21 5.66 1.76 16.50
CA GLU A 21 5.03 2.17 17.75
C GLU A 21 6.02 2.80 18.73
N GLY A 22 7.22 2.24 18.85
CA GLY A 22 8.28 2.78 19.71
C GLY A 22 8.82 4.12 19.24
N LEU A 23 8.85 4.35 17.92
CA LEU A 23 9.39 5.57 17.30
C LEU A 23 8.40 6.72 17.24
N LEU A 24 7.15 6.44 16.87
CA LEU A 24 6.13 7.46 16.59
C LEU A 24 5.11 7.60 17.74
N GLY A 25 4.94 6.56 18.53
CA GLY A 25 3.79 6.41 19.43
C GLY A 25 2.53 5.96 18.68
N ARG A 26 1.64 5.30 19.41
CA ARG A 26 0.44 4.65 18.85
C ARG A 26 -0.54 5.62 18.20
N ASP A 27 -0.74 6.81 18.77
CA ASP A 27 -1.69 7.80 18.24
C ASP A 27 -1.23 8.35 16.88
N MET A 28 0.04 8.76 16.79
CA MET A 28 0.64 9.22 15.52
C MET A 28 0.63 8.08 14.48
N LEU A 29 0.94 6.85 14.88
CA LEU A 29 0.92 5.73 13.96
C LEU A 29 -0.50 5.45 13.41
N ARG A 30 -1.54 5.58 14.25
CA ARG A 30 -2.93 5.51 13.82
C ARG A 30 -3.27 6.60 12.80
N GLU A 31 -2.90 7.85 13.06
CA GLU A 31 -3.12 8.96 12.11
C GLU A 31 -2.44 8.70 10.76
N GLN A 32 -1.23 8.13 10.79
CA GLN A 32 -0.49 7.78 9.58
C GLN A 32 -1.14 6.62 8.81
N PHE A 33 -1.70 5.62 9.51
CA PHE A 33 -2.47 4.57 8.86
C PHE A 33 -3.75 5.11 8.22
N ASP A 34 -4.52 5.95 8.91
CA ASP A 34 -5.74 6.57 8.36
C ASP A 34 -5.43 7.43 7.14
N LYS A 35 -4.35 8.22 7.20
CA LYS A 35 -3.90 9.04 6.07
C LYS A 35 -3.54 8.18 4.86
N LEU A 36 -2.70 7.16 5.04
CA LEU A 36 -2.32 6.26 3.94
C LEU A 36 -3.55 5.53 3.38
N LEU A 37 -4.45 5.08 4.25
CA LEU A 37 -5.67 4.39 3.85
C LEU A 37 -6.56 5.28 2.99
N GLY A 38 -6.73 6.55 3.36
CA GLY A 38 -7.46 7.54 2.57
C GLY A 38 -6.82 7.79 1.20
N GLN A 39 -5.49 7.94 1.16
CA GLN A 39 -4.77 8.13 -0.10
C GLN A 39 -4.85 6.89 -1.01
N LEU A 40 -4.76 5.69 -0.45
CA LEU A 40 -4.89 4.43 -1.20
C LEU A 40 -6.30 4.28 -1.79
N GLN A 41 -7.34 4.62 -1.04
CA GLN A 41 -8.73 4.61 -1.54
C GLN A 41 -8.91 5.62 -2.68
N ALA A 42 -8.39 6.84 -2.53
CA ALA A 42 -8.47 7.87 -3.56
C ALA A 42 -7.74 7.45 -4.84
N PHE A 43 -6.57 6.83 -4.71
CA PHE A 43 -5.81 6.28 -5.84
C PHE A 43 -6.61 5.18 -6.55
N LEU A 44 -7.15 4.20 -5.83
CA LEU A 44 -7.90 3.11 -6.45
C LEU A 44 -9.17 3.60 -7.18
N ALA A 45 -9.81 4.66 -6.68
CA ALA A 45 -10.95 5.27 -7.34
C ALA A 45 -10.57 6.01 -8.64
N GLN A 46 -9.39 6.62 -8.70
CA GLN A 46 -8.92 7.42 -9.84
C GLN A 46 -8.12 6.62 -10.86
N ALA A 47 -7.45 5.54 -10.43
CA ALA A 47 -6.54 4.75 -11.24
C ALA A 47 -7.08 4.28 -12.61
N PRO A 48 -8.38 3.96 -12.80
CA PRO A 48 -8.92 3.63 -14.12
C PRO A 48 -8.83 4.77 -15.15
N ASP A 49 -8.85 6.02 -14.68
CA ASP A 49 -8.93 7.22 -15.51
C ASP A 49 -7.60 8.01 -15.56
N LEU A 50 -6.61 7.61 -14.75
CA LEU A 50 -5.30 8.27 -14.73
C LEU A 50 -4.49 7.96 -16.00
N PRO A 51 -3.83 8.95 -16.60
CA PRO A 51 -2.86 8.69 -17.65
C PRO A 51 -1.66 7.90 -17.08
N PRO A 52 -0.96 7.09 -17.90
CA PRO A 52 0.09 6.19 -17.42
C PRO A 52 1.18 6.85 -16.58
N GLY A 53 1.62 8.06 -16.95
CA GLY A 53 2.63 8.80 -16.19
C GLY A 53 2.17 9.20 -14.78
N ASP A 54 0.92 9.66 -14.65
CA ASP A 54 0.36 10.04 -13.35
C ASP A 54 0.06 8.80 -12.50
N LEU A 55 -0.44 7.73 -13.14
CA LEU A 55 -0.64 6.42 -12.50
C LEU A 55 0.67 5.89 -11.91
N ALA A 56 1.75 5.94 -12.68
CA ALA A 56 3.08 5.53 -12.22
C ALA A 56 3.57 6.39 -11.05
N GLN A 57 3.45 7.71 -11.17
CA GLN A 57 3.91 8.64 -10.14
C GLN A 57 3.14 8.49 -8.82
N GLU A 58 1.81 8.33 -8.88
CA GLU A 58 1.01 8.10 -7.68
C GLU A 58 1.30 6.74 -7.04
N ALA A 59 1.40 5.68 -7.86
CA ALA A 59 1.77 4.36 -7.38
C ALA A 59 3.15 4.36 -6.71
N HIS A 60 4.12 5.10 -7.26
CA HIS A 60 5.44 5.27 -6.66
C HIS A 60 5.38 5.92 -5.27
N ASN A 61 4.62 7.01 -5.14
CA ASN A 61 4.50 7.77 -3.90
C ASN A 61 3.84 6.92 -2.80
N LEU A 62 2.75 6.24 -3.15
CA LEU A 62 2.04 5.36 -2.22
C LEU A 62 2.87 4.13 -1.85
N ALA A 63 3.65 3.59 -2.78
CA ALA A 63 4.53 2.47 -2.49
C ALA A 63 5.54 2.84 -1.38
N GLY A 64 6.18 4.00 -1.50
CA GLY A 64 7.10 4.50 -0.49
C GLY A 64 6.42 4.70 0.87
N ALA A 65 5.23 5.32 0.89
CA ALA A 65 4.47 5.51 2.13
C ALA A 65 4.05 4.19 2.79
N ALA A 66 3.62 3.21 2.00
CA ALA A 66 3.26 1.88 2.49
C ALA A 66 4.48 1.13 3.05
N GLU A 67 5.63 1.18 2.37
CA GLU A 67 6.87 0.55 2.82
C GLU A 67 7.36 1.15 4.16
N VAL A 68 7.31 2.48 4.31
CA VAL A 68 7.65 3.16 5.58
C VAL A 68 6.77 2.70 6.74
N LEU A 69 5.50 2.39 6.45
CA LEU A 69 4.54 1.91 7.45
C LEU A 69 4.52 0.38 7.60
N GLY A 70 5.52 -0.33 7.04
CA GLY A 70 5.64 -1.79 7.16
C GLY A 70 4.66 -2.58 6.29
N LEU A 71 3.86 -1.94 5.46
CA LEU A 71 2.86 -2.55 4.57
C LEU A 71 3.52 -3.06 3.27
N ARG A 72 4.54 -3.90 3.41
CA ARG A 72 5.43 -4.33 2.31
C ARG A 72 4.68 -5.01 1.15
N ALA A 73 3.60 -5.74 1.44
CA ALA A 73 2.77 -6.38 0.41
C ALA A 73 2.06 -5.34 -0.48
N ILE A 74 1.46 -4.31 0.14
CA ILE A 74 0.84 -3.19 -0.56
C ILE A 74 1.90 -2.41 -1.34
N GLY A 75 3.03 -2.09 -0.70
CA GLY A 75 4.15 -1.39 -1.35
C GLY A 75 4.65 -2.13 -2.59
N GLY A 76 4.94 -3.43 -2.47
CA GLY A 76 5.39 -4.25 -3.60
C GLY A 76 4.36 -4.34 -4.73
N GLN A 77 3.07 -4.36 -4.41
CA GLN A 77 2.02 -4.39 -5.42
C GLN A 77 1.86 -3.03 -6.13
N LEU A 78 2.01 -1.91 -5.42
CA LEU A 78 2.07 -0.57 -6.00
C LEU A 78 3.30 -0.40 -6.91
N ARG A 79 4.47 -0.95 -6.54
CA ARG A 79 5.65 -0.97 -7.43
C ARG A 79 5.41 -1.71 -8.74
N ARG A 80 4.63 -2.81 -8.71
CA ARG A 80 4.22 -3.52 -9.93
C ARG A 80 3.29 -2.70 -10.81
N CYS A 81 2.35 -1.97 -10.20
CA CYS A 81 1.50 -1.02 -10.91
C CYS A 81 2.34 0.09 -11.55
N GLN A 82 3.25 0.70 -10.78
CA GLN A 82 4.20 1.71 -11.26
C GLN A 82 4.97 1.21 -12.48
N GLN A 83 5.65 0.06 -12.36
CA GLN A 83 6.46 -0.49 -13.44
C GLN A 83 5.65 -0.75 -14.71
N ALA A 84 4.46 -1.34 -14.58
CA ALA A 84 3.60 -1.60 -15.74
C ALA A 84 3.12 -0.30 -16.40
N ALA A 85 2.81 0.73 -15.61
CA ALA A 85 2.42 2.04 -16.11
C ALA A 85 3.58 2.77 -16.81
N ASP A 86 4.80 2.72 -16.27
CA ASP A 86 6.03 3.24 -16.89
C ASP A 86 6.35 2.53 -18.22
N GLU A 87 6.08 1.23 -18.31
CA GLU A 87 6.23 0.43 -19.54
C GLU A 87 5.12 0.71 -20.58
N GLY A 88 4.07 1.45 -20.21
CA GLY A 88 2.88 1.66 -21.04
C GLY A 88 1.96 0.44 -21.16
N ASP A 89 2.17 -0.59 -20.34
CA ASP A 89 1.34 -1.80 -20.30
C ASP A 89 0.12 -1.58 -19.40
N THR A 90 -0.91 -0.97 -20.01
CA THR A 90 -2.16 -0.61 -19.33
C THR A 90 -2.92 -1.82 -18.80
N ALA A 91 -2.80 -2.99 -19.45
CA ALA A 91 -3.45 -4.21 -19.01
C ALA A 91 -2.81 -4.75 -17.71
N ARG A 92 -1.47 -4.80 -17.66
CA ARG A 92 -0.75 -5.18 -16.43
C ARG A 92 -0.93 -4.16 -15.32
N ALA A 93 -0.92 -2.87 -15.64
CA ALA A 93 -1.16 -1.81 -14.65
C ALA A 93 -2.55 -1.95 -14.03
N ARG A 94 -3.58 -2.19 -14.85
CA ARG A 94 -4.96 -2.44 -14.39
C ARG A 94 -5.06 -3.69 -13.51
N ALA A 95 -4.49 -4.81 -13.95
CA ALA A 95 -4.47 -6.04 -13.15
C ALA A 95 -3.75 -5.83 -11.80
N ALA A 96 -2.68 -5.01 -11.79
CA ALA A 96 -1.98 -4.68 -10.56
C ALA A 96 -2.83 -3.84 -9.60
N THR A 97 -3.59 -2.88 -10.12
CA THR A 97 -4.56 -2.06 -9.37
C THR A 97 -5.75 -2.88 -8.86
N GLU A 98 -6.28 -3.81 -9.64
CA GLU A 98 -7.35 -4.72 -9.20
C GLU A 98 -6.89 -5.59 -8.02
N ALA A 99 -5.65 -6.10 -8.07
CA ALA A 99 -5.08 -6.88 -6.97
C ALA A 99 -4.84 -6.09 -5.67
N LEU A 100 -4.84 -4.74 -5.71
CA LEU A 100 -4.75 -3.90 -4.51
C LEU A 100 -6.07 -3.81 -3.74
N HIS A 101 -7.23 -4.02 -4.37
CA HIS A 101 -8.53 -3.92 -3.70
C HIS A 101 -8.67 -4.81 -2.46
N PRO A 102 -8.40 -6.14 -2.53
CA PRO A 102 -8.48 -6.99 -1.34
C PRO A 102 -7.43 -6.62 -0.28
N MET A 103 -6.27 -6.10 -0.68
CA MET A 103 -5.23 -5.64 0.25
C MET A 103 -5.66 -4.38 0.99
N GLN A 104 -6.28 -3.43 0.28
CA GLN A 104 -6.85 -2.22 0.85
C GLN A 104 -7.95 -2.53 1.86
N GLN A 105 -8.83 -3.49 1.57
CA GLN A 105 -9.87 -3.92 2.52
C GLN A 105 -9.27 -4.54 3.79
N ALA A 106 -8.25 -5.39 3.64
CA ALA A 106 -7.54 -5.98 4.77
C ALA A 106 -6.84 -4.90 5.63
N PHE A 107 -6.26 -3.89 4.99
CA PHE A 107 -5.65 -2.75 5.67
C PHE A 107 -6.67 -1.88 6.39
N ALA A 108 -7.83 -1.59 5.76
CA ALA A 108 -8.91 -0.85 6.40
C ALA A 108 -9.41 -1.53 7.67
N ALA A 109 -9.61 -2.85 7.60
CA ALA A 109 -10.04 -3.66 8.74
C ALA A 109 -8.99 -3.66 9.86
N PHE A 110 -7.69 -3.67 9.51
CA PHE A 110 -6.61 -3.54 10.48
C PHE A 110 -6.58 -2.16 11.13
N ALA A 111 -6.57 -1.09 10.34
CA ALA A 111 -6.48 0.29 10.82
C ALA A 111 -7.65 0.65 11.74
N THR A 112 -8.86 0.15 11.46
CA THR A 112 -10.05 0.38 12.31
C THR A 112 -9.93 -0.30 13.69
N GLY A 113 -9.22 -1.42 13.77
CA GLY A 113 -9.03 -2.19 15.01
C GLY A 113 -7.75 -1.84 15.79
N TYR A 114 -6.92 -0.95 15.24
CA TYR A 114 -5.61 -0.58 15.77
C TYR A 114 -5.72 0.62 16.72
#